data_AF-A0A7D8YTT2-F1
#
_entry.id   AF-A0A7D8YTT2-F1
#
_cell.length_a   1.000
_cell.length_b   1.000
_cell.length_c   1.000
_cell.angle_alpha   90.00
_cell.angle_beta   90.00
_cell.angle_gamma   90.00
#
_symmetry.space_group_name_H-M   'P 1'
#
loop_
_entity.id
_entity.type
_entity.pdbx_description
1 polymer ?
#
loop_
_entity_poly.entity_id
_entity_poly.type
_entity_poly.pdbx_seq_one_letter_code
_entity_poly.pdbx_strand_id
1 'polypeptide(L)' 'MPLINALNDRGICYILLDLLTAKLFVFINSLFANNKDLSSQISYKIIIANKEASENDFTINSNLIY' A
#
# COMPACT_ATOMS: atom_id res chain seq x y z
N MET A 1 13.96 -21.30 -1.06
CA MET A 1 12.64 -21.89 -1.34
C MET A 1 12.63 -23.30 -0.74
N PRO A 2 11.67 -23.65 0.14
CA PRO A 2 10.37 -24.07 -0.39
C PRO A 2 9.15 -23.47 0.34
N LEU A 3 8.10 -23.29 -0.47
CA LEU A 3 6.68 -23.45 -0.16
C LEU A 3 6.01 -22.48 0.85
N ILE A 4 5.84 -21.22 0.44
CA ILE A 4 4.63 -20.43 0.82
C ILE A 4 3.59 -20.67 -0.28
N ASN A 5 3.14 -21.90 -0.44
CA ASN A 5 1.99 -22.23 -1.28
C ASN A 5 0.92 -22.85 -0.39
N ALA A 6 0.30 -22.02 0.43
CA ALA A 6 -1.03 -22.25 1.02
C ALA A 6 -1.57 -20.95 1.63
N LEU A 7 -1.34 -19.80 1.00
CA LEU A 7 -1.96 -18.56 1.43
C LEU A 7 -3.21 -18.35 0.58
N ASN A 8 -4.28 -18.99 1.03
CA ASN A 8 -5.68 -18.61 0.84
C ASN A 8 -5.87 -17.46 -0.18
N ASP A 9 -6.23 -17.78 -1.43
CA ASP A 9 -6.36 -16.85 -2.58
C ASP A 9 -7.45 -15.76 -2.39
N ARG A 10 -7.94 -15.55 -1.17
CA ARG A 10 -9.07 -14.68 -0.83
C ARG A 10 -8.86 -13.86 0.45
N GLY A 11 -7.61 -13.59 0.86
CA GLY A 11 -7.32 -12.86 2.11
C GLY A 11 -6.10 -11.94 2.06
N ILE A 12 -6.07 -10.92 2.94
CA ILE A 12 -4.90 -10.07 3.17
C ILE A 12 -3.84 -10.90 3.90
N CYS A 13 -2.67 -11.03 3.28
CA CYS A 13 -1.55 -11.77 3.85
C CYS A 13 -0.54 -10.81 4.46
N TYR A 14 -0.09 -11.11 5.68
CA TYR A 14 0.99 -10.35 6.31
C TYR A 14 2.32 -10.66 5.65
N ILE A 15 3.09 -9.63 5.33
CA ILE A 15 4.41 -9.72 4.71
C ILE A 15 5.44 -9.13 5.69
N LEU A 16 6.55 -9.83 5.89
CA LEU A 16 7.65 -9.31 6.71
C LEU A 16 8.34 -8.18 5.93
N LEU A 17 8.47 -7.01 6.56
CA LEU A 17 9.09 -5.82 5.96
C LEU A 17 10.42 -5.53 6.64
N ASP A 18 11.45 -5.22 5.85
CA ASP A 18 12.70 -4.69 6.37
C ASP A 18 12.54 -3.19 6.63
N LEU A 19 12.45 -2.81 7.91
CA LEU A 19 12.19 -1.42 8.29
C LEU A 19 13.33 -0.46 7.91
N LEU A 20 14.56 -0.95 7.70
CA LEU A 20 15.68 -0.08 7.29
C LEU A 20 15.52 0.45 5.86
N THR A 21 14.88 -0.34 5.00
CA THR A 21 14.67 0.01 3.58
C THR A 21 13.19 0.30 3.25
N ALA A 22 12.30 0.17 4.23
CA ALA A 22 10.88 0.44 4.09
C ALA A 22 10.60 1.92 3.83
N LYS A 23 9.56 2.18 3.04
CA LYS A 23 9.07 3.51 2.71
C LYS A 23 7.58 3.60 2.99
N LEU A 24 7.14 4.78 3.43
CA LEU A 24 5.74 5.13 3.60
C LEU A 24 5.21 5.73 2.29
N PHE A 25 4.15 5.15 1.75
CA PHE A 25 3.43 5.66 0.60
C PHE A 25 2.03 6.12 1.05
N VAL A 26 1.67 7.35 0.67
CA VAL A 26 0.36 7.92 0.95
C VAL A 26 -0.31 8.23 -0.37
N PHE A 27 -1.37 7.49 -0.69
CA PHE A 27 -2.18 7.72 -1.87
C PHE A 27 -3.42 8.51 -1.48
N ILE A 28 -3.67 9.63 -2.16
CA ILE A 28 -4.79 10.52 -1.88
C ILE A 28 -5.71 10.51 -3.09
N ASN A 29 -7.01 10.30 -2.87
CA ASN A 29 -7.99 10.42 -3.95
C ASN A 29 -8.43 11.88 -4.12
N SER A 30 -8.06 12.50 -5.25
CA SER A 30 -8.37 13.90 -5.56
C SER A 30 -9.86 14.15 -5.84
N LEU A 31 -10.67 13.11 -6.08
CA LEU A 31 -12.12 13.24 -6.33
C LEU A 31 -12.90 13.88 -5.19
N PHE A 32 -12.33 13.92 -3.98
CA PHE A 32 -12.94 14.56 -2.80
C PHE A 32 -12.30 15.90 -2.42
N ALA A 33 -11.26 16.35 -3.14
CA ALA A 33 -10.53 17.58 -2.82
C ALA A 33 -11.34 18.88 -3.06
N ASN A 34 -12.51 18.81 -3.70
CA ASN A 34 -13.34 19.96 -4.06
C ASN A 34 -14.80 19.80 -3.63
N ASN A 35 -15.05 19.46 -2.36
CA ASN A 35 -16.39 19.59 -1.80
C ASN A 35 -16.55 20.96 -1.15
N LYS A 36 -17.38 21.79 -1.77
CA LYS A 36 -17.72 23.16 -1.38
C LYS A 36 -18.13 23.28 0.10
N ASP A 37 -18.64 22.20 0.66
CA ASP A 37 -19.25 22.15 1.98
C ASP A 37 -18.30 21.55 3.05
N LEU A 38 -17.04 21.26 2.67
CA LEU A 38 -16.00 20.60 3.51
C LEU A 38 -16.45 19.25 4.13
N SER A 39 -17.57 18.70 3.66
CA SER A 39 -18.20 17.49 4.21
C SER A 39 -17.56 16.19 3.72
N SER A 40 -16.81 16.24 2.62
CA SER A 40 -16.14 15.06 2.10
C SER A 40 -14.81 14.85 2.80
N GLN A 41 -14.75 13.74 3.53
CA GLN A 41 -13.52 13.22 4.09
C GLN A 41 -12.56 12.87 2.94
N ILE A 42 -11.37 13.47 2.96
CA ILE A 42 -10.28 13.09 2.07
C ILE A 42 -10.02 11.60 2.28
N SER A 43 -10.32 10.80 1.26
CA SER A 43 -9.99 9.37 1.28
C SER A 43 -8.52 9.20 0.92
N TYR A 44 -7.76 8.67 1.88
CA TYR A 44 -6.36 8.33 1.68
C TYR A 44 -6.12 6.85 1.98
N LYS A 45 -5.06 6.30 1.40
CA LYS A 45 -4.54 4.95 1.72
C LYS A 45 -3.06 5.06 2.06
N ILE A 46 -2.69 4.53 3.21
CA ILE A 46 -1.34 4.47 3.77
C ILE A 46 -0.82 3.05 3.62
N ILE A 47 0.37 2.95 3.03
CA ILE A 47 1.02 1.70 2.70
C ILE A 47 2.49 1.78 3.15
N ILE A 48 3.00 0.74 3.83
CA ILE A 48 4.43 0.64 4.21
C ILE A 48 5.07 -0.50 3.45
N ALA A 49 6.04 -0.20 2.59
CA ALA A 49 6.61 -1.21 1.69
C ALA A 49 8.11 -1.06 1.49
N ASN A 50 8.80 -2.17 1.29
CA ASN A 50 10.14 -2.18 0.72
C ASN A 50 10.05 -1.89 -0.77
N LYS A 51 10.88 -0.98 -1.28
CA LYS A 51 10.86 -0.60 -2.70
C LYS A 51 11.62 -1.65 -3.53
N GLU A 52 10.92 -2.33 -4.42
CA GLU A 52 11.52 -3.00 -5.58
C GLU A 52 11.30 -2.13 -6.82
N ALA A 53 12.38 -1.70 -7.46
CA ALA A 53 12.34 -0.78 -8.59
C ALA A 53 12.78 -1.49 -9.88
N SER A 54 11.99 -1.35 -10.94
CA SER A 54 12.47 -1.53 -12.32
C SER A 54 12.68 -0.14 -12.95
N GLU A 55 13.20 -0.08 -14.19
CA GLU A 55 13.58 1.19 -14.84
C GLU A 55 12.45 2.23 -14.92
N ASN A 56 11.22 1.79 -15.17
CA ASN A 56 10.07 2.69 -15.34
C ASN A 56 8.90 2.40 -14.39
N ASP A 57 8.89 1.24 -13.74
CA ASP A 57 7.79 0.81 -12.89
C ASP A 57 8.29 0.43 -11.49
N PHE A 58 7.37 0.42 -10.54
CA PHE A 58 7.63 -0.15 -9.23
C PHE A 58 6.43 -0.98 -8.79
N THR A 59 6.73 -2.12 -8.18
CA THR A 59 5.71 -2.98 -7.58
C THR A 59 5.80 -2.83 -6.06
N ILE A 60 4.64 -2.64 -5.43
CA ILE A 60 4.53 -2.53 -3.98
C ILE A 60 3.97 -3.84 -3.44
N ASN A 61 4.83 -4.62 -2.77
CA ASN A 61 4.42 -5.74 -1.92
C ASN A 61 4.44 -5.24 -0.47
N SER A 62 3.28 -5.19 0.19
CA SER A 62 3.12 -4.45 1.44
C SER A 62 1.97 -4.95 2.31
N ASN A 63 2.00 -4.55 3.58
CA ASN A 63 0.85 -4.61 4.48
C ASN A 63 0.00 -3.32 4.34
N LEU A 64 -1.30 -3.49 4.12
CA LEU A 64 -2.28 -2.40 4.15
C LEU A 64 -2.56 -2.00 5.61
N ILE A 65 -2.50 -0.70 5.91
CA ILE A 65 -2.68 -0.20 7.28
C ILE A 65 -3.97 0.63 7.41
N TYR A 66 -4.21 1.59 6.52
CA TYR A 66 -5.43 2.40 6.49
C TYR A 66 -5.57 3.16 5.17
#